data_AF-A0A0R2HMT0-F1
#
_entry.id   AF-A0A0R2HMT0-F1
#
_cell.length_a   1.000
_cell.length_b   1.000
_cell.length_c   1.000
_cell.angle_alpha   90.00
_cell.angle_beta   90.00
_cell.angle_gamma   90.00
#
_symmetry.space_group_name_H-M   'P 1'
#
loop_
_entity.id
_entity.type
_entity.pdbx_description
1 polymer ?
#
loop_
_entity_poly.entity_id
_entity_poly.type
_entity_poly.pdbx_seq_one_letter_code
_entity_poly.pdbx_strand_id
1 'polypeptide(L)'
;MIAKSGFNDYYVLIQEVLVFFLYFEFISLVVKYFESNYHFPLDYFIYIGITAIVRIIITDHGSPWDTLILACAIVVLLIALVIVNRHSLDDKS
;
A
#
# COMPACT_ATOMS: atom_id res chain seq x y z
N MET A 1 14.40 36.06 -6.76
CA MET A 1 13.95 35.09 -5.72
C MET A 1 12.42 35.07 -5.71
N ILE A 2 11.75 34.40 -6.67
CA ILE A 2 10.27 34.20 -6.70
C ILE A 2 9.86 32.85 -7.34
N ALA A 3 10.76 32.05 -7.95
CA ALA A 3 10.35 30.85 -8.70
C ALA A 3 10.52 29.50 -7.97
N LYS A 4 10.92 29.45 -6.69
CA LYS A 4 11.24 28.19 -5.99
C LYS A 4 10.12 27.66 -5.06
N SER A 5 9.03 28.40 -4.83
CA SER A 5 7.98 27.98 -3.89
C SER A 5 6.96 27.01 -4.50
N GLY A 6 6.50 27.25 -5.73
CA GLY A 6 5.36 26.50 -6.29
C GLY A 6 5.58 24.99 -6.48
N PHE A 7 6.82 24.53 -6.69
CA PHE A 7 7.11 23.10 -6.82
C PHE A 7 7.07 22.37 -5.46
N ASN A 8 7.54 23.02 -4.39
CA ASN A 8 7.56 22.42 -3.05
C ASN A 8 6.14 22.30 -2.49
N ASP A 9 5.29 23.29 -2.77
CA ASP A 9 3.89 23.27 -2.36
C ASP A 9 3.12 22.10 -3.01
N TYR A 10 3.41 21.76 -4.27
CA TYR A 10 2.77 20.63 -4.97
C TYR A 10 3.12 19.27 -4.33
N TYR A 11 4.38 19.05 -3.96
CA TYR A 11 4.79 17.80 -3.29
C TYR A 11 4.12 17.63 -1.92
N VAL A 12 4.03 18.71 -1.15
CA VAL A 12 3.35 18.70 0.15
C VAL A 12 1.86 18.37 -0.03
N LEU A 13 1.19 18.97 -1.03
CA LEU A 13 -0.20 18.66 -1.33
C LEU A 13 -0.41 17.20 -1.74
N ILE A 14 0.46 16.64 -2.59
CA ILE A 14 0.37 15.23 -2.96
C ILE A 14 0.55 14.33 -1.74
N GLN A 15 1.53 14.61 -0.89
CA GLN A 15 1.78 13.81 0.31
C GLN A 15 0.56 13.76 1.24
N GLU A 16 -0.08 14.92 1.49
CA GLU A 16 -1.30 14.99 2.29
C GLU A 16 -2.47 14.21 1.66
N VAL A 17 -2.65 14.31 0.35
CA VAL A 17 -3.69 13.56 -0.38
C VAL A 17 -3.42 12.05 -0.34
N LEU A 18 -2.17 11.64 -0.50
CA LEU A 18 -1.75 10.25 -0.42
C LEU A 18 -1.98 9.69 0.99
N VAL A 19 -1.72 10.47 2.05
CA VAL A 19 -2.03 10.07 3.42
C VAL A 19 -3.53 9.94 3.64
N PHE A 20 -4.34 10.86 3.12
CA PHE A 20 -5.80 10.75 3.16
C PHE A 20 -6.31 9.44 2.52
N PHE A 21 -5.75 9.07 1.37
CA PHE A 21 -6.11 7.81 0.70
C PHE A 21 -5.72 6.57 1.53
N LEU A 22 -4.71 6.66 2.39
CA LEU A 22 -4.29 5.55 3.29
C LEU A 22 -5.36 5.25 4.31
N TYR A 23 -5.95 6.31 4.84
CA TYR A 23 -7.04 6.18 5.80
C TYR A 23 -8.25 5.54 5.15
N PHE A 24 -8.58 5.89 3.91
CA PHE A 24 -9.66 5.24 3.17
C PHE A 24 -9.40 3.74 2.93
N GLU A 25 -8.19 3.39 2.51
CA GLU A 25 -7.73 2.00 2.34
C GLU A 25 -7.82 1.20 3.65
N PHE A 26 -7.37 1.78 4.75
CA PHE A 26 -7.43 1.16 6.07
C PHE A 26 -8.88 0.95 6.54
N ILE A 27 -9.74 1.97 6.40
CA ILE A 27 -11.17 1.87 6.73
C ILE A 27 -11.83 0.77 5.87
N SER A 28 -11.48 0.68 4.59
CA SER A 28 -11.99 -0.36 3.69
C SER A 28 -11.66 -1.77 4.18
N LEU A 29 -10.45 -1.97 4.75
CA LEU A 29 -10.06 -3.24 5.36
C LEU A 29 -10.86 -3.54 6.64
N VAL A 30 -11.09 -2.53 7.49
CA VAL A 30 -11.91 -2.69 8.70
C VAL A 30 -13.35 -3.06 8.33
N VAL A 31 -13.93 -2.42 7.32
CA VAL A 31 -15.28 -2.76 6.84
C VAL A 31 -15.34 -4.21 6.34
N LYS A 32 -14.38 -4.60 5.49
CA LYS A 32 -14.26 -5.97 4.97
C LYS A 32 -14.12 -7.03 6.07
N TYR A 33 -13.40 -6.70 7.14
CA TYR A 33 -13.25 -7.59 8.30
C TYR A 33 -14.61 -7.90 8.96
N PHE A 34 -15.45 -6.88 9.14
CA PHE A 34 -16.80 -7.08 9.69
C PHE A 34 -17.72 -7.80 8.71
N GLU A 35 -17.65 -7.49 7.42
CA GLU A 35 -18.45 -8.17 6.38
C GLU A 35 -18.10 -9.65 6.24
N SER A 36 -16.84 -10.04 6.51
CA SER A 36 -16.35 -11.43 6.37
C SER A 36 -16.61 -12.30 7.61
N ASN A 37 -17.61 -11.98 8.44
CA ASN A 37 -17.90 -12.68 9.70
C ASN A 37 -16.69 -12.78 10.64
N TYR A 38 -15.92 -11.70 10.79
CA TYR A 38 -14.69 -11.64 11.60
C TYR A 38 -13.55 -12.54 11.07
N HIS A 39 -13.66 -13.07 9.85
CA HIS A 39 -12.53 -13.68 9.17
C HIS A 39 -11.60 -12.59 8.65
N PHE A 40 -10.32 -12.69 8.97
CA PHE A 40 -9.35 -11.68 8.55
C PHE A 40 -9.09 -11.79 7.04
N PRO A 41 -9.41 -10.76 6.23
CA PRO A 41 -9.24 -10.80 4.79
C PRO A 41 -7.76 -10.58 4.43
N LEU A 42 -6.97 -11.65 4.53
CA LEU A 42 -5.51 -11.62 4.39
C LEU A 42 -5.06 -11.21 2.99
N ASP A 43 -5.80 -11.61 1.95
CA ASP A 43 -5.57 -11.20 0.57
C ASP A 43 -5.74 -9.67 0.41
N TYR A 44 -6.82 -9.10 0.95
CA TYR A 44 -7.04 -7.65 0.97
C TYR A 44 -5.95 -6.92 1.75
N PHE A 45 -5.54 -7.46 2.90
CA PHE A 45 -4.43 -6.89 3.66
C PHE A 45 -3.14 -6.80 2.84
N ILE A 46 -2.81 -7.84 2.07
CA ILE A 46 -1.63 -7.85 1.21
C ILE A 46 -1.74 -6.79 0.11
N TYR A 47 -2.91 -6.64 -0.54
CA TYR A 47 -3.12 -5.59 -1.53
C TYR A 47 -2.93 -4.17 -0.96
N ILE A 48 -3.47 -3.92 0.25
CA ILE A 48 -3.30 -2.63 0.94
C ILE A 48 -1.82 -2.39 1.29
N GLY A 49 -1.11 -3.44 1.73
CA GLY A 49 0.34 -3.37 1.98
C GLY A 49 1.14 -3.03 0.71
N ILE A 50 0.79 -3.60 -0.43
CA ILE A 50 1.43 -3.27 -1.72
C ILE A 50 1.20 -1.79 -2.05
N THR A 51 -0.04 -1.29 -1.96
CA THR A 51 -0.34 0.12 -2.27
C THR A 51 0.34 1.08 -1.30
N ALA A 52 0.48 0.72 -0.03
CA ALA A 52 1.21 1.50 0.96
C ALA A 52 2.71 1.60 0.61
N ILE A 53 3.36 0.50 0.20
CA ILE A 53 4.78 0.54 -0.19
C ILE A 53 4.98 1.35 -1.47
N VAL A 54 4.11 1.18 -2.47
CA VAL A 54 4.16 2.00 -3.71
C VAL A 54 4.04 3.48 -3.37
N ARG A 55 3.18 3.85 -2.43
CA ARG A 55 3.03 5.22 -1.95
C ARG A 55 4.28 5.77 -1.27
N ILE A 56 4.94 4.95 -0.44
CA ILE A 56 6.22 5.31 0.16
C ILE A 56 7.24 5.59 -0.94
N ILE A 57 7.32 4.77 -2.00
CA ILE A 57 8.23 5.00 -3.13
C ILE A 57 7.93 6.32 -3.86
N ILE A 58 6.66 6.68 -4.05
CA ILE A 58 6.27 7.94 -4.72
C ILE A 58 6.60 9.18 -3.86
N THR A 59 6.52 9.03 -2.53
CA THR A 59 6.70 10.13 -1.58
C THR A 59 8.17 10.30 -1.18
N ASP A 60 8.95 9.21 -1.19
CA ASP A 60 10.34 9.22 -0.80
C ASP A 60 11.22 9.85 -1.88
N HIS A 61 11.98 10.87 -1.48
CA HIS A 61 12.94 11.58 -2.32
C HIS A 61 14.38 11.36 -1.80
N GLY A 62 14.59 10.28 -1.04
CA GLY A 62 15.83 9.97 -0.34
C GLY A 62 16.86 9.22 -1.18
N SER A 63 17.18 7.97 -0.80
CA SER A 63 18.27 7.20 -1.37
C SER A 63 17.78 6.08 -2.31
N PRO A 64 18.49 5.80 -3.42
CA PRO A 64 18.17 4.69 -4.31
C PRO A 64 18.14 3.32 -3.61
N TRP A 65 18.85 3.18 -2.49
CA TRP A 65 18.90 1.95 -1.71
C TRP A 65 17.59 1.66 -0.98
N ASP A 66 16.92 2.70 -0.46
CA ASP A 66 15.63 2.55 0.23
C ASP A 66 14.55 2.10 -0.75
N THR A 67 14.53 2.69 -1.95
CA THR A 67 13.65 2.26 -3.04
C THR A 67 13.89 0.80 -3.42
N LEU A 68 15.14 0.34 -3.43
CA LEU A 68 15.50 -1.04 -3.79
C LEU A 68 15.03 -2.05 -2.73
N ILE A 69 15.13 -1.70 -1.45
CA ILE A 69 14.62 -2.52 -0.35
C ILE A 69 13.08 -2.57 -0.39
N LEU A 70 12.42 -1.43 -0.63
CA LEU A 70 10.96 -1.36 -0.77
C LEU A 70 10.47 -2.17 -1.98
N ALA A 71 11.21 -2.15 -3.10
CA ALA A 71 10.92 -2.98 -4.25
C ALA A 71 11.03 -4.49 -3.93
N CYS A 72 12.08 -4.89 -3.20
CA CYS A 72 12.18 -6.26 -2.68
C CYS A 72 11.01 -6.63 -1.77
N ALA A 73 10.55 -5.72 -0.91
CA ALA A 73 9.39 -5.95 -0.06
C ALA A 73 8.10 -6.18 -0.87
N ILE A 74 7.89 -5.46 -1.98
CA ILE A 74 6.78 -5.71 -2.90
C ILE A 74 6.84 -7.13 -3.47
N VAL A 75 8.02 -7.59 -3.89
CA VAL A 75 8.20 -8.97 -4.40
C VAL A 75 7.83 -10.00 -3.34
N VAL A 76 8.23 -9.79 -2.08
CA VAL A 76 7.84 -10.67 -0.97
C VAL A 76 6.33 -10.69 -0.76
N LEU A 77 5.67 -9.53 -0.81
CA LEU A 77 4.21 -9.44 -0.70
C LEU A 77 3.49 -10.14 -1.86
N LEU A 78 4.01 -10.03 -3.09
CA LEU A 78 3.47 -10.74 -4.24
C LEU A 78 3.60 -12.26 -4.09
N ILE A 79 4.72 -12.75 -3.54
CA ILE A 79 4.89 -14.18 -3.23
C ILE A 79 3.86 -14.62 -2.17
N ALA A 80 3.69 -13.84 -1.10
CA ALA A 80 2.69 -14.11 -0.09
C ALA A 80 1.27 -14.15 -0.69
N LEU A 81 0.95 -13.22 -1.60
CA LEU A 81 -0.33 -13.19 -2.30
C LEU A 81 -0.57 -14.46 -3.11
N VAL A 82 0.45 -14.94 -3.83
CA VAL A 82 0.35 -16.19 -4.60
C VAL A 82 0.06 -17.38 -3.67
N ILE A 83 0.72 -17.45 -2.51
CA ILE A 83 0.51 -18.53 -1.53
C ILE A 83 -0.91 -18.48 -0.96
N VAL A 84 -1.37 -17.30 -0.53
CA VAL A 84 -2.72 -17.11 0.02
C VAL A 84 -3.79 -17.44 -1.02
N ASN A 85 -3.61 -16.96 -2.25
CA ASN A 85 -4.56 -17.23 -3.33
C ASN A 85 -4.62 -18.74 -3.66
N ARG A 86 -3.48 -19.45 -3.67
CA ARG A 86 -3.46 -20.91 -3.87
C ARG A 86 -4.23 -21.64 -2.77
N HIS A 87 -3.98 -21.30 -1.50
CA HIS A 87 -4.67 -21.92 -0.37
C HIS A 87 -6.18 -21.61 -0.36
N SER A 88 -6.59 -20.41 -0.77
CA SER A 88 -8.01 -20.05 -0.85
C SER A 88 -8.75 -20.77 -1.99
N LEU A 89 -8.04 -21.21 -3.04
CA LEU A 89 -8.62 -21.94 -4.16
C LEU A 89 -8.85 -23.43 -3.83
N ASP A 90 -7.97 -24.05 -3.03
CA ASP A 90 -8.10 -25.46 -2.61
C ASP A 90 -9.26 -25.68 -1.61
N ASP A 91 -9.70 -24.66 -0.88
CA ASP A 91 -10.84 -24.73 0.06
C ASP A 91 -12.22 -24.68 -0.63
N LYS A 92 -12.28 -24.39 -1.94
CA LYS A 92 -13.53 -24.27 -2.71
C LYS A 92 -13.84 -25.45 -3.63
N SER A 93 -13.08 -26.54 -3.57
CA SER A 93 -13.29 -27.77 -4.35
C SER A 93 -13.73 -28.94 -3.48
#